data_AF-A0A1V0U8S3-F1
#
_entry.id   AF-A0A1V0U8S3-F1
#
_cell.length_a   1.000
_cell.length_b   1.000
_cell.length_c   1.000
_cell.angle_alpha   90.00
_cell.angle_beta   90.00
_cell.angle_gamma   90.00
#
_symmetry.space_group_name_H-M   'P 1'
#
loop_
_entity.id
_entity.type
_entity.pdbx_description
1 polymer ?
#
loop_
_entity_poly.entity_id
_entity_poly.type
_entity_poly.pdbx_seq_one_letter_code
_entity_poly.pdbx_strand_id
1 'polypeptide(L)'
;MGLIYGYDIYVRPRKVAGVLVRLAELAPPARTVPPLEITLPGSDRVVLPFTSNFASDPVDCSESSTLELDMSLMFDADEALREYAQTGGPGQDAAGRIPIGYVYATIRFASLLHPGYASVECWAATSAMSRLFARSAGIRKAFTDLTADSGGVCCLFETGDGAPEQVCWLNGEPTRETVPGPRFPDRGALVATWPDPGEQASALPLRGPNTA
;
A
#
# COMPACT_ATOMS: atom_id res chain seq x y z
N MET A 1 -4.08 3.44 -25.12
CA MET A 1 -4.42 3.48 -23.68
C MET A 1 -3.12 3.56 -22.88
N GLY A 2 -3.10 4.31 -21.77
CA GLY A 2 -1.93 4.37 -20.89
C GLY A 2 -1.81 3.12 -20.01
N LEU A 3 -0.62 2.82 -19.53
CA LEU A 3 -0.39 1.74 -18.56
C LEU A 3 -0.77 2.23 -17.17
N ILE A 4 -1.50 1.43 -16.39
CA ILE A 4 -1.94 1.77 -15.02
C ILE A 4 -1.49 0.63 -14.11
N TYR A 5 -0.21 0.61 -13.76
CA TYR A 5 0.33 -0.43 -12.90
C TYR A 5 0.26 0.02 -11.45
N GLY A 6 0.06 -0.94 -10.54
CA GLY A 6 -0.15 -0.62 -9.14
C GLY A 6 0.21 -1.74 -8.19
N TYR A 7 0.18 -1.40 -6.90
CA TYR A 7 0.34 -2.33 -5.80
C TYR A 7 -0.90 -2.32 -4.92
N ASP A 8 -1.42 -3.51 -4.61
CA ASP A 8 -2.57 -3.69 -3.72
C ASP A 8 -2.14 -4.35 -2.42
N ILE A 9 -2.42 -3.69 -1.31
CA ILE A 9 -2.10 -4.18 0.03
C ILE A 9 -3.39 -4.58 0.74
N TYR A 10 -3.43 -5.81 1.25
CA TYR A 10 -4.58 -6.35 1.97
C TYR A 10 -4.27 -6.46 3.46
N VAL A 11 -5.06 -5.74 4.27
CA VAL A 11 -4.89 -5.65 5.73
C VAL A 11 -6.23 -5.84 6.44
N ARG A 12 -6.19 -6.08 7.76
CA ARG A 12 -7.43 -6.03 8.55
C ARG A 12 -7.99 -4.60 8.55
N PRO A 13 -9.33 -4.41 8.54
CA PRO A 13 -9.92 -3.05 8.58
C PRO A 13 -9.40 -2.20 9.74
N ARG A 14 -9.26 -2.80 10.95
CA ARG A 14 -8.68 -2.14 12.14
C ARG A 14 -7.21 -1.71 12.01
N LYS A 15 -6.52 -2.09 10.93
CA LYS A 15 -5.11 -1.73 10.67
C LYS A 15 -4.98 -0.62 9.64
N VAL A 16 -6.08 -0.17 9.01
CA VAL A 16 -6.05 0.87 7.97
C VAL A 16 -5.41 2.17 8.49
N ALA A 17 -5.76 2.63 9.68
CA ALA A 17 -5.13 3.80 10.30
C ALA A 17 -3.59 3.66 10.37
N GLY A 18 -3.10 2.49 10.77
CA GLY A 18 -1.68 2.19 10.83
C GLY A 18 -1.00 2.18 9.46
N VAL A 19 -1.65 1.64 8.43
CA VAL A 19 -1.14 1.68 7.05
C VAL A 19 -1.03 3.12 6.56
N LEU A 20 -2.05 3.95 6.82
CA LEU A 20 -2.05 5.36 6.39
C LEU A 20 -0.93 6.16 7.06
N VAL A 21 -0.67 5.93 8.34
CA VAL A 21 0.46 6.54 9.05
C VAL A 21 1.79 6.11 8.44
N ARG A 22 1.97 4.83 8.11
CA ARG A 22 3.19 4.33 7.46
C ARG A 22 3.36 4.84 6.03
N LEU A 23 2.26 4.98 5.29
CA LEU A 23 2.29 5.65 3.99
C LEU A 23 2.77 7.10 4.14
N ALA A 24 2.31 7.82 5.17
CA ALA A 24 2.76 9.18 5.44
C ALA A 24 4.26 9.28 5.75
N GLU A 25 4.88 8.24 6.32
CA GLU A 25 6.34 8.17 6.54
C GLU A 25 7.13 8.12 5.22
N LEU A 26 6.50 7.63 4.14
CA LEU A 26 7.05 7.63 2.79
C LEU A 26 6.84 8.98 2.07
N ALA A 27 6.12 9.94 2.63
CA ALA A 27 5.87 11.22 1.96
C ALA A 27 7.16 12.08 1.87
N PRO A 28 7.29 12.94 0.84
CA PRO A 28 8.32 13.97 0.79
C PRO A 28 8.29 14.86 2.05
N PRO A 29 9.46 15.23 2.60
CA PRO A 29 9.52 16.02 3.84
C PRO A 29 9.04 17.47 3.66
N ALA A 30 9.18 18.03 2.45
CA ALA A 30 8.73 19.37 2.14
C ALA A 30 7.21 19.36 1.92
N ARG A 31 6.45 19.90 2.89
CA ARG A 31 5.00 20.06 2.76
C ARG A 31 4.71 21.22 1.82
N THR A 32 4.24 20.89 0.62
CA THR A 32 3.75 21.88 -0.36
C THR A 32 2.25 22.14 -0.23
N VAL A 33 1.54 21.33 0.56
CA VAL A 33 0.09 21.40 0.77
C VAL A 33 -0.26 21.34 2.26
N PRO A 34 -1.40 21.93 2.68
CA PRO A 34 -1.92 21.75 4.04
C PRO A 34 -2.19 20.27 4.36
N PRO A 35 -2.02 19.85 5.63
CA PRO A 35 -2.33 18.48 6.03
C PRO A 35 -3.82 18.17 5.85
N LEU A 36 -4.11 16.94 5.42
CA LEU A 36 -5.47 16.43 5.26
C LEU A 36 -5.91 15.72 6.53
N GLU A 37 -6.98 16.20 7.16
CA GLU A 37 -7.63 15.52 8.29
C GLU A 37 -8.64 14.49 7.78
N ILE A 38 -8.58 13.26 8.30
CA ILE A 38 -9.50 12.18 7.92
C ILE A 38 -10.13 11.58 9.16
N THR A 39 -11.44 11.43 9.16
CA THR A 39 -12.17 10.60 10.12
C THR A 39 -12.46 9.24 9.48
N LEU A 40 -11.95 8.16 10.07
CA LEU A 40 -12.09 6.79 9.58
C LEU A 40 -13.36 6.12 10.15
N PRO A 41 -13.82 5.01 9.53
CA PRO A 41 -14.82 4.15 10.14
C PRO A 41 -14.41 3.74 11.56
N GLY A 42 -15.33 3.83 12.52
CA GLY A 42 -15.02 3.56 13.93
C GLY A 42 -14.51 4.78 14.73
N SER A 43 -14.56 5.99 14.14
CA SER A 43 -14.20 7.28 14.78
C SER A 43 -12.72 7.54 15.02
N ASP A 44 -11.83 6.69 14.48
CA ASP A 44 -10.39 6.99 14.45
C ASP A 44 -10.14 8.24 13.59
N ARG A 45 -9.15 9.05 13.96
CA ARG A 45 -8.75 10.24 13.20
C ARG A 45 -7.27 10.17 12.83
N VAL A 46 -6.96 10.47 11.58
CA VAL A 46 -5.59 10.55 11.07
C VAL A 46 -5.37 11.86 10.34
N VAL A 47 -4.13 12.36 10.40
CA VAL A 47 -3.72 13.58 9.69
C VAL A 47 -2.58 13.20 8.75
N LEU A 48 -2.78 13.41 7.44
CA LEU A 48 -1.87 12.94 6.40
C LEU A 48 -1.26 14.10 5.60
N PRO A 49 -0.03 13.96 5.09
CA PRO A 49 0.62 14.95 4.22
C PRO A 49 0.19 14.79 2.74
N PHE A 50 -1.04 14.36 2.50
CA PHE A 50 -1.58 14.05 1.18
C PHE A 50 -2.78 14.94 0.88
N THR A 51 -3.33 14.83 -0.33
CA THR A 51 -4.61 15.44 -0.69
C THR A 51 -5.64 14.37 -0.99
N SER A 52 -6.91 14.76 -1.01
CA SER A 52 -8.00 13.97 -1.58
C SER A 52 -8.68 14.82 -2.64
N ASN A 53 -8.81 14.31 -3.86
CA ASN A 53 -9.31 15.09 -5.01
C ASN A 53 -8.54 16.41 -5.19
N PHE A 54 -7.24 16.38 -4.96
CA PHE A 54 -6.33 17.54 -5.00
C PHE A 54 -6.68 18.67 -4.02
N ALA A 55 -7.49 18.38 -2.98
CA ALA A 55 -7.86 19.30 -1.91
C ALA A 55 -7.40 18.80 -0.54
N SER A 56 -7.35 19.72 0.42
CA SER A 56 -6.96 19.47 1.82
C SER A 56 -8.13 19.66 2.80
N ASP A 57 -9.36 19.79 2.32
CA ASP A 57 -10.54 19.87 3.18
C ASP A 57 -10.70 18.56 3.98
N PRO A 58 -11.11 18.63 5.26
CA PRO A 58 -11.31 17.42 6.06
C PRO A 58 -12.26 16.43 5.39
N VAL A 59 -11.88 15.16 5.38
CA VAL A 59 -12.67 14.06 4.81
C VAL A 59 -13.26 13.20 5.91
N ASP A 60 -14.59 13.03 5.89
CA ASP A 60 -15.29 12.13 6.80
C ASP A 60 -15.65 10.82 6.09
N CYS A 61 -14.97 9.75 6.48
CA CYS A 61 -15.21 8.39 6.01
C CYS A 61 -15.99 7.52 7.00
N SER A 62 -16.58 8.09 8.06
CA SER A 62 -17.31 7.32 9.08
C SER A 62 -18.38 6.39 8.49
N GLU A 63 -19.12 6.86 7.49
CA GLU A 63 -20.16 6.11 6.75
C GLU A 63 -19.74 5.75 5.32
N SER A 64 -18.49 6.05 4.92
CA SER A 64 -17.99 5.77 3.58
C SER A 64 -17.45 4.35 3.46
N SER A 65 -17.57 3.77 2.26
CA SER A 65 -16.92 2.50 1.92
C SER A 65 -15.49 2.67 1.39
N THR A 66 -15.13 3.89 0.96
CA THR A 66 -13.83 4.19 0.37
C THR A 66 -13.24 5.54 0.80
N LEU A 67 -11.92 5.66 0.60
CA LEU A 67 -11.15 6.90 0.70
C LEU A 67 -10.20 6.98 -0.50
N GLU A 68 -10.13 8.13 -1.15
CA GLU A 68 -9.23 8.39 -2.28
C GLU A 68 -8.18 9.43 -1.90
N LEU A 69 -6.93 9.16 -2.25
CA LEU A 69 -5.78 10.01 -1.94
C LEU A 69 -4.93 10.26 -3.19
N ASP A 70 -4.48 11.50 -3.35
CA ASP A 70 -3.42 11.88 -4.29
C ASP A 70 -2.15 12.15 -3.50
N MET A 71 -1.10 11.41 -3.80
CA MET A 71 0.12 11.42 -3.00
C MET A 71 1.38 11.47 -3.85
N SER A 72 2.47 11.86 -3.21
CA SER A 72 3.84 11.64 -3.69
C SER A 72 4.55 10.81 -2.63
N LEU A 73 5.37 9.85 -3.06
CA LEU A 73 6.10 8.94 -2.17
C LEU A 73 7.60 8.96 -2.50
N MET A 74 8.44 8.81 -1.49
CA MET A 74 9.89 8.77 -1.56
C MET A 74 10.37 7.32 -1.57
N PHE A 75 11.22 6.97 -2.52
CA PHE A 75 11.77 5.62 -2.65
C PHE A 75 13.29 5.64 -2.65
N ASP A 76 13.92 4.64 -2.04
CA ASP A 76 15.37 4.46 -2.12
C ASP A 76 15.80 4.27 -3.58
N ALA A 77 16.80 5.03 -4.03
CA ALA A 77 17.21 5.01 -5.43
C ALA A 77 17.86 3.69 -5.84
N ASP A 78 17.24 3.03 -6.81
CA ASP A 78 17.85 1.96 -7.62
C ASP A 78 18.16 2.44 -9.05
N GLU A 79 18.65 1.55 -9.90
CA GLU A 79 19.00 1.88 -11.29
C GLU A 79 17.81 2.48 -12.06
N ALA A 80 16.62 1.87 -11.95
CA ALA A 80 15.43 2.34 -12.67
C ALA A 80 14.97 3.72 -12.18
N LEU A 81 15.03 3.98 -10.88
CA LEU A 81 14.71 5.29 -10.30
C LEU A 81 15.74 6.35 -10.70
N ARG A 82 17.04 6.01 -10.75
CA ARG A 82 18.09 6.95 -11.20
C ARG A 82 17.96 7.28 -12.67
N GLU A 83 17.68 6.31 -13.54
CA GLU A 83 17.36 6.54 -14.95
C GLU A 83 16.18 7.50 -15.07
N TYR A 84 15.10 7.24 -14.33
CA TYR A 84 13.90 8.09 -14.36
C TYR A 84 14.23 9.54 -13.96
N ALA A 85 14.97 9.75 -12.87
CA ALA A 85 15.39 11.07 -12.41
C ALA A 85 16.24 11.83 -13.46
N GLN A 86 17.12 11.14 -14.20
CA GLN A 86 17.96 11.75 -15.24
C GLN A 86 17.15 12.24 -16.46
N THR A 87 16.00 11.63 -16.73
CA THR A 87 15.15 11.98 -17.89
C THR A 87 14.21 13.17 -17.66
N GLY A 88 14.40 13.91 -16.56
CA GLY A 88 13.54 15.02 -16.15
C GLY A 88 12.60 14.68 -14.99
N GLY A 89 12.79 13.53 -14.34
CA GLY A 89 12.18 13.25 -13.05
C GLY A 89 12.76 14.15 -11.94
N PRO A 90 12.10 14.23 -10.78
CA PRO A 90 12.60 15.02 -9.68
C PRO A 90 13.92 14.43 -9.13
N GLY A 91 14.79 15.31 -8.63
CA GLY A 91 16.10 14.93 -8.11
C GLY A 91 16.03 14.11 -6.81
N GLN A 92 17.19 13.60 -6.39
CA GLN A 92 17.34 12.88 -5.12
C GLN A 92 17.31 13.84 -3.92
N ASP A 93 16.76 13.39 -2.79
CA ASP A 93 16.93 14.06 -1.50
C ASP A 93 18.33 13.79 -0.92
N ALA A 94 18.62 14.41 0.24
CA ALA A 94 19.91 14.25 0.92
C ALA A 94 20.19 12.80 1.38
N ALA A 95 19.16 11.96 1.48
CA ALA A 95 19.26 10.54 1.81
C ALA A 95 19.36 9.65 0.56
N GLY A 96 19.41 10.24 -0.64
CA GLY A 96 19.47 9.50 -1.91
C GLY A 96 18.12 8.92 -2.34
N ARG A 97 17.01 9.37 -1.75
CA ARG A 97 15.65 8.92 -2.12
C ARG A 97 15.07 9.79 -3.22
N ILE A 98 14.26 9.19 -4.08
CA ILE A 98 13.66 9.86 -5.24
C ILE A 98 12.15 9.98 -5.01
N PRO A 99 11.57 11.19 -5.08
CA PRO A 99 10.12 11.36 -5.01
C PRO A 99 9.48 10.89 -6.31
N ILE A 100 8.38 10.15 -6.19
CA ILE A 100 7.54 9.75 -7.31
C ILE A 100 6.12 10.19 -7.00
N GLY A 101 5.56 10.99 -7.90
CA GLY A 101 4.21 11.54 -7.77
C GLY A 101 3.69 12.06 -9.11
N TYR A 102 2.37 12.10 -9.33
CA TYR A 102 1.33 11.62 -8.42
C TYR A 102 1.19 10.10 -8.44
N VAL A 103 0.99 9.51 -7.26
CA VAL A 103 0.50 8.15 -7.06
C VAL A 103 -0.91 8.29 -6.49
N TYR A 104 -1.86 7.56 -7.07
CA TYR A 104 -3.25 7.58 -6.60
C TYR A 104 -3.49 6.39 -5.69
N ALA A 105 -4.03 6.63 -4.50
CA ALA A 105 -4.42 5.58 -3.57
C ALA A 105 -5.95 5.50 -3.48
N THR A 106 -6.50 4.31 -3.65
CA THR A 106 -7.88 3.99 -3.28
C THR A 106 -7.86 3.02 -2.12
N ILE A 107 -8.43 3.43 -0.99
CA ILE A 107 -8.62 2.58 0.17
C ILE A 107 -10.07 2.10 0.16
N ARG A 108 -10.28 0.78 0.22
CA ARG A 108 -11.59 0.19 0.46
C ARG A 108 -11.62 -0.40 1.86
N PHE A 109 -12.50 0.09 2.71
CA PHE A 109 -12.60 -0.41 4.09
C PHE A 109 -13.13 -1.86 4.15
N ALA A 110 -13.80 -2.31 3.09
CA ALA A 110 -14.07 -3.71 2.79
C ALA A 110 -13.60 -4.02 1.35
N SER A 111 -12.66 -4.95 1.25
CA SER A 111 -12.07 -5.42 -0.02
C SER A 111 -13.09 -6.22 -0.83
N LEU A 112 -13.03 -6.07 -2.15
CA LEU A 112 -13.84 -6.84 -3.09
C LEU A 112 -13.41 -8.31 -3.15
N LEU A 113 -12.15 -8.63 -2.82
CA LEU A 113 -11.65 -10.01 -2.79
C LEU A 113 -12.11 -10.77 -1.54
N HIS A 114 -12.13 -10.08 -0.39
CA HIS A 114 -12.57 -10.67 0.87
C HIS A 114 -13.08 -9.59 1.83
N PRO A 115 -14.37 -9.56 2.20
CA PRO A 115 -14.97 -8.47 2.98
C PRO A 115 -14.40 -8.33 4.40
N GLY A 116 -13.79 -9.38 4.95
CA GLY A 116 -13.06 -9.35 6.24
C GLY A 116 -11.68 -8.66 6.20
N TYR A 117 -11.31 -8.08 5.06
CA TYR A 117 -10.07 -7.32 4.83
C TYR A 117 -10.40 -5.98 4.19
N ALA A 118 -9.53 -4.99 4.37
CA ALA A 118 -9.49 -3.75 3.61
C ALA A 118 -8.41 -3.84 2.52
N SER A 119 -8.58 -3.11 1.42
CA SER A 119 -7.56 -2.93 0.38
C SER A 119 -7.01 -1.51 0.39
N VAL A 120 -5.71 -1.38 0.10
CA VAL A 120 -5.04 -0.12 -0.19
C VAL A 120 -4.38 -0.27 -1.56
N GLU A 121 -5.00 0.32 -2.58
CA GLU A 121 -4.68 0.14 -4.00
C GLU A 121 -3.92 1.39 -4.48
N CYS A 122 -2.63 1.25 -4.78
CA CYS A 122 -1.73 2.36 -5.12
C CYS A 122 -1.33 2.30 -6.61
N TRP A 123 -1.79 3.27 -7.40
CA TRP A 123 -1.66 3.29 -8.85
C TRP A 123 -0.72 4.39 -9.36
N ALA A 124 0.11 4.06 -10.34
CA ALA A 124 0.94 5.02 -11.05
C ALA A 124 0.10 5.91 -11.99
N ALA A 125 0.31 7.23 -11.94
CA ALA A 125 -0.47 8.18 -12.75
C ALA A 125 -0.11 8.22 -14.24
N THR A 126 1.03 7.67 -14.65
CA THR A 126 1.52 7.74 -16.04
C THR A 126 2.15 6.43 -16.51
N SER A 127 2.17 6.20 -17.82
CA SER A 127 2.84 5.01 -18.39
C SER A 127 4.33 4.91 -18.04
N ALA A 128 5.02 6.04 -17.87
CA ALA A 128 6.43 6.05 -17.46
C ALA A 128 6.57 5.57 -16.00
N MET A 129 5.70 6.06 -15.10
CA MET A 129 5.65 5.62 -13.72
C MET A 129 5.20 4.16 -13.59
N SER A 130 4.25 3.71 -14.41
CA SER A 130 3.82 2.31 -14.43
C SER A 130 5.01 1.38 -14.75
N ARG A 131 5.81 1.72 -15.78
CA ARG A 131 7.04 0.98 -16.09
C ARG A 131 8.06 1.02 -14.94
N LEU A 132 8.10 2.12 -14.21
CA LEU A 132 8.96 2.27 -13.04
C LEU A 132 8.50 1.36 -11.88
N PHE A 133 7.21 1.30 -11.59
CA PHE A 133 6.61 0.39 -10.61
C PHE A 133 6.94 -1.08 -10.94
N ALA A 134 6.92 -1.45 -12.22
CA ALA A 134 7.29 -2.80 -12.65
C ALA A 134 8.80 -3.11 -12.49
N ARG A 135 9.68 -2.14 -12.78
CA ARG A 135 11.14 -2.34 -12.88
C ARG A 135 11.90 -2.11 -11.57
N SER A 136 11.40 -1.22 -10.71
CA SER A 136 12.13 -0.77 -9.52
C SER A 136 12.01 -1.78 -8.38
N ALA A 137 13.16 -2.30 -7.96
CA ALA A 137 13.25 -3.12 -6.75
C ALA A 137 13.02 -2.27 -5.48
N GLY A 138 13.40 -0.99 -5.50
CA GLY A 138 13.15 -0.05 -4.42
C GLY A 138 11.65 0.20 -4.19
N ILE A 139 10.88 0.45 -5.25
CA ILE A 139 9.43 0.59 -5.16
C ILE A 139 8.78 -0.70 -4.64
N ARG A 140 9.15 -1.85 -5.23
CA ARG A 140 8.63 -3.15 -4.77
C ARG A 140 8.90 -3.36 -3.28
N LYS A 141 10.13 -3.12 -2.84
CA LYS A 141 10.55 -3.26 -1.45
C LYS A 141 9.71 -2.34 -0.54
N ALA A 142 9.51 -1.09 -0.91
CA ALA A 142 8.72 -0.16 -0.11
C ALA A 142 7.28 -0.66 0.11
N PHE A 143 6.61 -1.19 -0.92
CA PHE A 143 5.26 -1.73 -0.77
C PHE A 143 5.21 -3.07 -0.03
N THR A 144 6.22 -3.95 -0.18
CA THR A 144 6.30 -5.18 0.61
C THR A 144 6.61 -4.91 2.07
N ASP A 145 7.49 -3.96 2.37
CA ASP A 145 7.82 -3.54 3.74
C ASP A 145 6.60 -2.87 4.39
N LEU A 146 5.92 -1.97 3.67
CA LEU A 146 4.66 -1.38 4.11
C LEU A 146 3.62 -2.45 4.46
N THR A 147 3.53 -3.51 3.65
CA THR A 147 2.64 -4.64 3.91
C THR A 147 3.06 -5.37 5.18
N ALA A 148 4.33 -5.75 5.30
CA ALA A 148 4.87 -6.45 6.46
C ALA A 148 4.65 -5.67 7.77
N ASP A 149 5.08 -4.41 7.79
CA ASP A 149 5.08 -3.54 8.96
C ASP A 149 3.66 -3.14 9.40
N SER A 150 2.69 -3.22 8.50
CA SER A 150 1.27 -2.98 8.79
C SER A 150 0.51 -4.23 9.24
N GLY A 151 1.16 -5.40 9.24
CA GLY A 151 0.49 -6.68 9.47
C GLY A 151 -0.45 -7.07 8.32
N GLY A 152 -0.11 -6.67 7.10
CA GLY A 152 -0.80 -7.05 5.87
C GLY A 152 -0.57 -8.51 5.52
N VAL A 153 -1.60 -9.13 4.98
CA VAL A 153 -1.58 -10.56 4.63
C VAL A 153 -1.12 -10.78 3.20
N CYS A 154 -1.28 -9.80 2.32
CA CYS A 154 -0.92 -9.92 0.93
C CYS A 154 -0.54 -8.56 0.32
N CYS A 155 0.44 -8.58 -0.59
CA CYS A 155 0.80 -7.48 -1.47
C CYS A 155 0.79 -8.02 -2.90
N LEU A 156 -0.06 -7.47 -3.76
CA LEU A 156 -0.13 -7.81 -5.19
C LEU A 156 0.46 -6.68 -6.02
N PHE A 157 1.05 -7.04 -7.15
CA PHE A 157 1.37 -6.11 -8.23
C PHE A 157 0.49 -6.44 -9.43
N GLU A 158 -0.31 -5.47 -9.87
CA GLU A 158 -1.26 -5.57 -10.98
C GLU A 158 -0.92 -4.57 -12.09
N THR A 159 -1.21 -4.95 -13.34
CA THR A 159 -0.92 -4.15 -14.54
C THR A 159 -2.17 -3.50 -15.16
N GLY A 160 -3.36 -3.76 -14.60
CA GLY A 160 -4.62 -3.11 -14.96
C GLY A 160 -5.21 -3.53 -16.31
N ASP A 161 -4.59 -4.50 -17.00
CA ASP A 161 -5.00 -5.01 -18.32
C ASP A 161 -5.46 -6.47 -18.28
N GLY A 162 -5.62 -7.04 -17.08
CA GLY A 162 -6.02 -8.43 -16.87
C GLY A 162 -4.88 -9.45 -17.05
N ALA A 163 -3.64 -9.02 -17.26
CA ALA A 163 -2.50 -9.92 -17.20
C ALA A 163 -2.31 -10.51 -15.78
N PRO A 164 -1.62 -11.65 -15.65
CA PRO A 164 -1.39 -12.26 -14.34
C PRO A 164 -0.74 -11.31 -13.34
N GLU A 165 -1.33 -11.23 -12.15
CA GLU A 165 -0.83 -10.46 -11.03
C GLU A 165 0.39 -11.17 -10.43
N GLN A 166 1.32 -10.40 -9.88
CA GLN A 166 2.43 -10.96 -9.12
C GLN A 166 2.14 -10.84 -7.63
N VAL A 167 2.18 -11.96 -6.92
CA VAL A 167 2.15 -11.96 -5.46
C VAL A 167 3.54 -11.56 -4.98
N CYS A 168 3.65 -10.38 -4.38
CA CYS A 168 4.93 -9.84 -3.88
C CYS A 168 5.17 -10.23 -2.42
N TRP A 169 4.10 -10.38 -1.64
CA TRP A 169 4.11 -10.75 -0.22
C TRP A 169 2.89 -11.61 0.10
N LEU A 170 3.07 -12.63 0.92
CA LEU A 170 1.97 -13.46 1.41
C LEU A 170 2.28 -13.99 2.81
N ASN A 171 1.39 -13.73 3.77
CA ASN A 171 1.40 -14.31 5.12
C ASN A 171 2.75 -14.26 5.85
N GLY A 172 3.45 -13.13 5.77
CA GLY A 172 4.72 -12.92 6.48
C GLY A 172 5.97 -13.18 5.63
N GLU A 173 5.81 -13.65 4.40
CA GLU A 173 6.93 -14.03 3.53
C GLU A 173 6.89 -13.30 2.18
N PRO A 174 8.04 -12.83 1.65
CA PRO A 174 8.14 -12.36 0.28
C PRO A 174 7.97 -13.53 -0.70
N THR A 175 7.30 -13.28 -1.82
CA THR A 175 7.03 -14.32 -2.83
C THR A 175 7.12 -13.75 -4.25
N ARG A 176 7.11 -14.64 -5.25
CA ARG A 176 7.20 -14.33 -6.69
C ARG A 176 6.24 -15.18 -7.51
N GLU A 177 5.19 -15.66 -6.87
CA GLU A 177 4.12 -16.42 -7.51
C GLU A 177 3.25 -15.50 -8.37
N THR A 178 2.49 -16.07 -9.29
CA THR A 178 1.51 -15.32 -10.09
C THR A 178 0.10 -15.81 -9.83
N VAL A 179 -0.88 -14.92 -10.06
CA VAL A 179 -2.30 -15.25 -10.10
C VAL A 179 -2.88 -14.77 -11.43
N PRO A 180 -3.38 -15.67 -12.30
CA PRO A 180 -3.32 -17.13 -12.17
C PRO A 180 -1.87 -17.67 -12.28
N GLY A 181 -1.63 -18.83 -11.68
CA GLY A 181 -0.34 -19.51 -11.69
C GLY A 181 -0.40 -20.93 -11.12
N PRO A 182 0.70 -21.71 -11.13
CA PRO A 182 0.71 -23.10 -10.70
C PRO A 182 0.29 -23.31 -9.24
N ARG A 183 0.66 -22.38 -8.36
CA ARG A 183 0.28 -22.41 -6.94
C ARG A 183 -1.11 -21.84 -6.68
N PHE A 184 -1.51 -20.83 -7.46
CA PHE A 184 -2.76 -20.09 -7.29
C PHE A 184 -3.51 -20.04 -8.62
N PRO A 185 -4.41 -20.99 -8.92
CA PRO A 185 -5.12 -21.03 -10.18
C PRO A 185 -6.02 -19.82 -10.42
N ASP A 186 -6.48 -19.17 -9.35
CA ASP A 186 -7.29 -17.95 -9.40
C ASP A 186 -7.13 -17.13 -8.10
N ARG A 187 -7.73 -15.93 -8.05
CA ARG A 187 -7.72 -15.05 -6.87
C ARG A 187 -8.41 -15.67 -5.66
N GLY A 188 -9.40 -16.54 -5.86
CA GLY A 188 -10.09 -17.24 -4.77
C GLY A 188 -9.18 -18.23 -4.05
N ALA A 189 -8.37 -18.98 -4.80
CA ALA A 189 -7.37 -19.88 -4.25
C ALA A 189 -6.27 -19.14 -3.46
N LEU A 190 -5.87 -17.95 -3.91
CA LEU A 190 -4.98 -17.07 -3.14
C LEU A 190 -5.64 -16.63 -1.83
N VAL A 191 -6.86 -16.08 -1.91
CA VAL A 191 -7.59 -15.55 -0.74
C VAL A 191 -7.87 -16.64 0.29
N ALA A 192 -8.12 -17.88 -0.13
CA ALA A 192 -8.32 -19.01 0.78
C ALA A 192 -7.10 -19.32 1.67
N THR A 193 -5.91 -18.78 1.34
CA THR A 193 -4.72 -18.90 2.20
C THR A 193 -4.63 -17.82 3.28
N TRP A 194 -5.48 -16.79 3.24
CA TRP A 194 -5.42 -15.70 4.20
C TRP A 194 -6.00 -16.13 5.55
N PRO A 195 -5.40 -15.72 6.68
CA PRO A 195 -5.90 -16.08 8.00
C PRO A 195 -7.35 -15.65 8.24
N ASP A 196 -8.08 -16.39 9.09
CA ASP A 196 -9.45 -16.01 9.44
C ASP A 196 -9.50 -14.69 10.22
N PRO A 197 -10.42 -13.76 9.88
CA PRO A 197 -10.61 -12.50 10.61
C PRO A 197 -10.80 -12.62 12.12
N GLY A 198 -11.28 -13.77 12.60
CA GLY A 198 -11.55 -14.01 14.01
C GLY A 198 -10.39 -14.55 14.85
N GLU A 199 -9.31 -15.09 14.26
CA GLU A 199 -8.39 -15.96 15.01
C GLU A 199 -7.20 -15.29 15.73
N GLN A 200 -6.82 -14.05 15.41
CA GLN A 200 -5.62 -13.42 16.01
C GLN A 200 -5.85 -12.65 17.33
N ALA A 201 -6.80 -13.07 18.16
CA ALA A 201 -6.93 -12.55 19.53
C ALA A 201 -6.16 -13.38 20.58
N SER A 202 -5.58 -14.52 20.23
CA SER A 202 -5.02 -15.46 21.21
C SER A 202 -3.62 -15.96 20.84
N ALA A 203 -2.63 -15.07 20.96
CA ALA A 203 -1.23 -15.48 21.00
C ALA A 203 -0.41 -14.52 21.87
N LEU A 204 -0.80 -14.36 23.14
CA LEU A 204 0.16 -14.08 24.21
C LEU A 204 0.23 -15.33 25.08
N PRO A 205 1.39 -16.01 25.20
CA PRO A 205 1.58 -16.96 26.28
C PRO A 205 1.62 -16.17 27.59
N LEU A 206 0.64 -16.43 28.47
CA LEU A 206 0.68 -16.00 29.86
C LEU A 206 1.97 -16.51 30.50
N ARG A 207 2.95 -15.63 30.72
CA ARG A 207 4.06 -15.91 31.62
C ARG A 207 3.47 -16.11 33.02
N GLY A 208 3.47 -17.35 33.49
CA GLY A 208 3.10 -17.69 34.86
C GLY A 208 4.03 -16.98 35.87
N PRO A 209 3.53 -16.71 37.09
CA PRO A 209 4.30 -16.01 38.10
C PRO A 209 5.45 -16.87 38.60
N ASN A 210 6.65 -16.31 38.58
CA ASN A 210 7.84 -16.90 39.17
C ASN A 210 7.73 -16.74 40.70
N THR A 211 7.45 -17.82 41.42
CA THR A 211 7.57 -17.85 42.89
C THR A 211 9.04 -17.97 43.30
N ALA A 212 9.43 -17.10 44.23
CA ALA A 212 10.71 -17.08 44.92
C ALA A 212 10.93 -18.30 45.82
#